data_AF-A0A359F1X6-F1
#
_entry.id   AF-A0A359F1X6-F1
#
_cell.length_a   1.000
_cell.length_b   1.000
_cell.length_c   1.000
_cell.angle_alpha   90.00
_cell.angle_beta   90.00
_cell.angle_gamma   90.00
#
_symmetry.space_group_name_H-M   'P 1'
#
loop_
_entity.id
_entity.type
_entity.pdbx_description
1 polymer ?
#
loop_
_entity_poly.entity_id
_entity_poly.type
_entity_poly.pdbx_seq_one_letter_code
_entity_poly.pdbx_strand_id
1 'polypeptide(L)'
;MWCALAVPSARRVVGATMSGIEAQLALLTAIGMMCGSLYMSEVAEFIPCRFCWFQRIAAYPVVVILAFGVRRRDRNAWAPTLTLAGIGALLSCYHLALEHGVIADSGGCDPAAPCTVNWLDSLGVPFITIPFMALCCFVFIGALGTFALRNSTPITQILHSSPVEFAHQEAEQHV
;
A
#
# COMPACT_ATOMS: atom_id res chain seq x y z
N MET A 1 -10.06 -2.87 11.07
CA MET A 1 -9.58 -1.98 10.00
C MET A 1 -10.64 -1.08 9.33
N TRP A 2 -11.94 -1.13 9.72
CA TRP A 2 -12.99 -0.26 9.14
C TRP A 2 -13.49 0.87 10.05
N CYS A 3 -13.28 0.81 11.38
CA CYS A 3 -13.92 1.77 12.30
C CYS A 3 -13.23 3.13 12.42
N ALA A 4 -11.92 3.25 12.16
CA ALA A 4 -11.18 4.50 12.38
C ALA A 4 -11.52 5.61 11.35
N LEU A 5 -12.22 5.27 10.26
CA LEU A 5 -12.70 6.25 9.28
C LEU A 5 -14.07 6.83 9.64
N ALA A 6 -14.74 6.42 10.72
CA ALA A 6 -16.12 6.83 11.00
C ALA A 6 -16.29 8.33 11.30
N VAL A 7 -15.23 9.09 11.54
CA VAL A 7 -15.29 10.52 11.90
C VAL A 7 -15.22 11.41 10.65
N PRO A 8 -16.32 12.06 10.22
CA PRO A 8 -16.35 12.90 9.02
C PRO A 8 -15.47 14.16 9.13
N SER A 9 -15.25 14.66 10.36
CA SER A 9 -14.42 15.83 10.65
C SER A 9 -12.92 15.55 10.47
N ALA A 10 -12.43 14.40 10.92
CA ALA A 10 -11.05 13.96 10.68
C ALA A 10 -10.78 13.79 9.17
N ARG A 11 -11.74 13.26 8.40
CA ARG A 11 -11.62 13.14 6.93
C ARG A 11 -11.49 14.49 6.23
N ARG A 12 -12.22 15.52 6.67
CA ARG A 12 -12.14 16.87 6.06
C ARG A 12 -10.80 17.54 6.36
N VAL A 13 -10.31 17.43 7.59
CA VAL A 13 -9.01 18.02 7.98
C VAL A 13 -7.85 17.31 7.28
N VAL A 14 -7.85 15.98 7.28
CA VAL A 14 -6.82 15.17 6.62
C VAL A 14 -6.88 15.31 5.10
N GLY A 15 -8.09 15.36 4.51
CA GLY A 15 -8.27 15.59 3.08
C GLY A 15 -7.78 16.97 2.62
N ALA A 16 -7.93 18.00 3.45
CA ALA A 16 -7.45 19.36 3.15
C ALA A 16 -5.92 19.50 3.27
N THR A 17 -5.25 18.68 4.09
CA THR A 17 -3.78 18.70 4.25
C THR A 17 -3.04 17.69 3.39
N MET A 18 -3.66 16.57 3.02
CA MET A 18 -2.99 15.48 2.30
C MET A 18 -3.18 15.51 0.78
N SER A 19 -4.07 16.35 0.22
CA SER A 19 -4.39 16.33 -1.21
C SER A 19 -3.14 16.58 -2.08
N GLY A 20 -2.59 15.53 -2.69
CA GLY A 20 -1.43 15.60 -3.58
C GLY A 20 -0.11 15.05 -2.99
N ILE A 21 -0.05 14.73 -1.69
CA ILE A 21 1.14 14.11 -1.06
C ILE A 21 1.00 12.59 -0.90
N GLU A 22 -0.21 12.03 -1.06
CA GLU A 22 -0.48 10.62 -0.77
C GLU A 22 0.36 9.68 -1.64
N ALA A 23 0.46 9.99 -2.94
CA ALA A 23 1.26 9.22 -3.87
C ALA A 23 2.77 9.32 -3.59
N GLN A 24 3.23 10.45 -3.03
CA GLN A 24 4.63 10.64 -2.66
C GLN A 24 4.98 9.83 -1.41
N LEU A 25 4.10 9.84 -0.39
CA LEU A 25 4.26 9.02 0.82
C LEU A 25 4.21 7.52 0.51
N ALA A 26 3.29 7.11 -0.37
CA ALA A 26 3.21 5.73 -0.83
C ALA A 26 4.48 5.32 -1.59
N LEU A 27 5.00 6.19 -2.47
CA LEU A 27 6.24 5.95 -3.20
C LEU A 27 7.45 5.82 -2.27
N LEU A 28 7.60 6.73 -1.30
CA LEU A 28 8.69 6.68 -0.31
C LEU A 28 8.63 5.37 0.49
N THR A 29 7.44 4.95 0.89
CA THR A 29 7.23 3.68 1.61
C THR A 29 7.60 2.49 0.72
N ALA A 30 7.18 2.49 -0.55
CA ALA A 30 7.50 1.42 -1.50
C ALA A 30 9.01 1.31 -1.77
N ILE A 31 9.69 2.46 -1.92
CA ILE A 31 11.16 2.52 -2.08
C ILE A 31 11.83 1.99 -0.80
N GLY A 32 11.40 2.44 0.38
CA GLY A 32 11.94 1.97 1.66
C GLY A 32 11.81 0.45 1.82
N MET A 33 10.64 -0.10 1.49
CA MET A 33 10.40 -1.55 1.50
C MET A 33 11.31 -2.30 0.52
N MET A 34 11.48 -1.80 -0.71
CA MET A 34 12.38 -2.38 -1.71
C MET A 34 13.85 -2.34 -1.24
N CYS A 35 14.33 -1.18 -0.80
CA CYS A 35 15.70 -0.99 -0.33
C CYS A 35 15.99 -1.84 0.91
N GLY A 36 15.07 -1.90 1.88
CA GLY A 36 15.21 -2.75 3.05
C GLY A 36 15.33 -4.23 2.67
N SER A 37 14.52 -4.68 1.70
CA SER A 37 14.60 -6.05 1.19
C SER A 37 15.93 -6.36 0.50
N LEU A 38 16.50 -5.41 -0.26
CA LEU A 38 17.80 -5.54 -0.91
C LEU A 38 18.95 -5.52 0.10
N TYR A 39 18.91 -4.61 1.08
CA TYR A 39 19.93 -4.48 2.11
C TYR A 39 20.11 -5.77 2.90
N MET A 40 19.01 -6.41 3.30
CA MET A 40 19.05 -7.69 4.03
C MET A 40 19.72 -8.81 3.22
N SER A 41 19.64 -8.75 1.89
CA SER A 41 20.16 -9.80 1.00
C SER A 41 21.61 -9.59 0.62
N GLU A 42 21.99 -8.35 0.29
CA GLU A 42 23.31 -8.01 -0.24
C GLU A 42 24.31 -7.62 0.86
N VAL A 43 23.81 -7.02 1.96
CA VAL A 43 24.69 -6.51 3.02
C VAL A 43 24.65 -7.39 4.26
N ALA A 44 23.46 -7.85 4.66
CA ALA A 44 23.30 -8.74 5.81
C ALA A 44 23.41 -10.24 5.44
N GLU A 45 23.62 -10.55 4.16
CA GLU A 45 23.79 -11.91 3.60
C GLU A 45 22.67 -12.90 3.99
N PHE A 46 21.46 -12.40 4.27
CA PHE A 46 20.31 -13.25 4.55
C PHE A 46 19.75 -13.83 3.25
N ILE A 47 19.79 -15.16 3.13
CA ILE A 47 19.27 -15.87 1.96
C ILE A 47 17.73 -15.77 1.96
N PRO A 48 17.11 -15.15 0.95
CA PRO A 48 15.67 -14.97 0.93
C PRO A 48 14.96 -16.30 0.69
N CYS A 49 13.95 -16.56 1.51
CA CYS A 49 13.07 -17.70 1.35
C CYS A 49 12.20 -17.60 0.07
N ARG A 50 11.64 -18.72 -0.39
CA ARG A 50 10.76 -18.73 -1.59
C ARG A 50 9.56 -17.78 -1.45
N PHE A 51 8.94 -17.72 -0.27
CA PHE A 51 7.83 -16.79 0.01
C PHE A 51 8.25 -15.32 0.03
N CYS A 52 9.43 -15.05 0.55
CA CYS A 52 10.06 -13.73 0.55
C CYS A 52 10.27 -13.24 -0.89
N TRP A 53 10.61 -14.16 -1.80
CA TRP A 53 10.72 -13.90 -3.22
C TRP A 53 9.36 -13.54 -3.87
N PHE A 54 8.29 -14.25 -3.52
CA PHE A 54 6.94 -13.88 -3.98
C PHE A 54 6.51 -12.49 -3.48
N GLN A 55 6.86 -12.13 -2.24
CA GLN A 55 6.62 -10.78 -1.72
C GLN A 55 7.40 -9.72 -2.51
N ARG A 56 8.65 -9.99 -2.93
CA ARG A 56 9.43 -9.11 -3.80
C ARG A 56 8.78 -8.91 -5.18
N ILE A 57 8.26 -9.98 -5.79
CA ILE A 57 7.54 -9.88 -7.08
C ILE A 57 6.31 -8.98 -6.96
N ALA A 58 5.61 -8.99 -5.83
CA ALA A 58 4.49 -8.07 -5.60
C ALA A 58 4.95 -6.64 -5.30
N ALA A 59 6.05 -6.48 -4.55
CA ALA A 59 6.57 -5.18 -4.10
C ALA A 59 7.22 -4.34 -5.21
N TYR A 60 8.09 -4.91 -6.03
CA TYR A 60 8.91 -4.14 -6.97
C TYR A 60 8.10 -3.43 -8.06
N PRO A 61 7.06 -4.04 -8.66
CA PRO A 61 6.22 -3.36 -9.63
C PRO A 61 5.45 -2.18 -9.02
N VAL A 62 5.10 -2.24 -7.73
CA VAL A 62 4.42 -1.13 -7.03
C VAL A 62 5.27 0.14 -7.04
N VAL A 63 6.59 0.02 -6.85
CA VAL A 63 7.52 1.16 -6.92
C VAL A 63 7.46 1.81 -8.29
N VAL A 64 7.51 1.00 -9.35
CA VAL A 64 7.49 1.49 -10.74
C VAL A 64 6.15 2.17 -11.05
N ILE A 65 5.03 1.53 -10.71
CA ILE A 65 3.69 2.05 -10.95
C ILE A 65 3.48 3.38 -10.22
N LEU A 66 3.85 3.47 -8.94
CA LEU A 66 3.73 4.70 -8.16
C LEU A 66 4.66 5.79 -8.68
N ALA A 67 5.87 5.47 -9.10
CA ALA A 67 6.80 6.44 -9.71
C ALA A 67 6.20 7.06 -10.99
N PHE A 68 5.62 6.24 -11.87
CA PHE A 68 4.91 6.73 -13.06
C PHE A 68 3.65 7.53 -12.69
N GLY A 69 2.87 7.06 -11.71
CA GLY A 69 1.67 7.74 -11.20
C GLY A 69 1.99 9.13 -10.65
N VAL A 70 3.05 9.27 -9.85
CA VAL A 70 3.52 10.56 -9.32
C VAL A 70 3.99 11.47 -10.47
N ARG A 71 4.77 10.94 -11.41
CA ARG A 71 5.31 11.71 -12.54
C ARG A 71 4.23 12.23 -13.49
N ARG A 72 3.21 11.41 -13.78
CA ARG A 72 2.11 11.75 -14.70
C ARG A 72 0.91 12.38 -14.01
N ARG A 73 0.91 12.45 -12.66
CA ARG A 73 -0.26 12.77 -11.84
C ARG A 73 -1.50 11.96 -12.24
N ASP A 74 -1.27 10.73 -12.69
CA ASP A 74 -2.32 9.84 -13.19
C ASP A 74 -2.88 9.00 -12.05
N ARG A 75 -4.19 9.12 -11.86
CA ARG A 75 -4.94 8.44 -10.82
C ARG A 75 -5.17 6.96 -11.11
N ASN A 76 -5.08 6.58 -12.38
CA ASN A 76 -5.23 5.19 -12.80
C ASN A 76 -4.11 4.29 -12.28
N ALA A 77 -2.98 4.88 -11.82
CA ALA A 77 -1.91 4.14 -11.17
C ALA A 77 -2.32 3.50 -9.83
N TRP A 78 -3.38 3.99 -9.18
CA TRP A 78 -3.83 3.44 -7.89
C TRP A 78 -4.51 2.07 -8.00
N ALA A 79 -5.23 1.79 -9.09
CA ALA A 79 -5.90 0.51 -9.27
C ALA A 79 -4.93 -0.70 -9.30
N PRO A 80 -3.87 -0.71 -10.14
CA PRO A 80 -2.89 -1.79 -10.13
C PRO A 80 -2.05 -1.78 -8.85
N THR A 81 -1.75 -0.62 -8.27
CA THR A 81 -1.06 -0.51 -6.98
C THR A 81 -1.84 -1.20 -5.85
N LEU A 82 -3.15 -0.95 -5.74
CA LEU A 82 -4.00 -1.57 -4.73
C LEU A 82 -4.15 -3.07 -4.93
N THR A 83 -4.24 -3.51 -6.18
CA THR A 83 -4.31 -4.94 -6.51
C THR A 83 -3.06 -5.67 -6.05
N LEU A 84 -1.89 -5.14 -6.42
CA LEU A 84 -0.60 -5.72 -6.01
C LEU A 84 -0.36 -5.62 -4.50
N ALA A 85 -0.73 -4.50 -3.87
CA ALA A 85 -0.63 -4.35 -2.43
C ALA A 85 -1.53 -5.34 -1.68
N GLY A 86 -2.73 -5.62 -2.21
CA GLY A 86 -3.62 -6.65 -1.67
C GLY A 86 -3.01 -8.05 -1.76
N ILE A 87 -2.45 -8.41 -2.92
CA ILE A 87 -1.75 -9.70 -3.10
C ILE A 87 -0.53 -9.81 -2.17
N GLY A 88 0.29 -8.75 -2.10
CA GLY A 88 1.44 -8.69 -1.22
C GLY A 88 1.06 -8.85 0.26
N ALA A 89 0.00 -8.18 0.71
CA ALA A 89 -0.50 -8.31 2.07
C ALA A 89 -0.98 -9.73 2.39
N LEU A 90 -1.70 -10.39 1.46
CA LEU A 90 -2.13 -11.78 1.64
C LEU A 90 -0.93 -12.74 1.74
N LEU A 91 0.09 -12.56 0.89
CA LEU A 91 1.32 -13.35 0.93
C LEU A 91 2.07 -13.15 2.25
N SER A 92 2.14 -11.92 2.75
CA SER A 92 2.77 -11.61 4.04
C SER A 92 2.01 -12.22 5.22
N CYS A 93 0.67 -12.18 5.22
CA CYS A 93 -0.15 -12.85 6.23
C CYS A 93 0.06 -14.36 6.22
N TYR A 94 0.11 -14.98 5.03
CA TYR A 94 0.38 -16.41 4.90
C TYR A 94 1.78 -16.77 5.44
N HIS A 95 2.78 -15.95 5.14
CA HIS A 95 4.14 -16.17 5.64
C HIS A 95 4.22 -16.03 7.17
N LEU A 96 3.51 -15.07 7.77
CA LEU A 96 3.38 -14.95 9.23
C LEU A 96 2.77 -16.21 9.86
N ALA A 97 1.77 -16.80 9.19
CA ALA A 97 1.12 -18.01 9.69
C ALA A 97 2.04 -19.24 9.61
N LEU A 98 2.88 -19.32 8.57
CA LEU A 98 3.94 -20.35 8.48
C LEU A 98 5.00 -20.15 9.55
N GLU A 99 5.49 -18.93 9.74
CA GLU A 99 6.55 -18.60 10.71
C GLU A 99 6.13 -18.92 12.15
N HIS A 100 4.88 -18.63 12.53
CA HIS A 100 4.35 -18.97 13.85
C HIS A 100 3.88 -20.43 13.99
N GLY A 101 4.05 -21.27 12.95
CA GLY A 101 3.66 -22.67 12.99
C GLY A 101 2.15 -22.93 13.02
N VAL A 102 1.32 -21.93 12.66
CA VAL A 102 -0.13 -22.09 12.52
C VAL A 102 -0.46 -22.95 11.30
N ILE A 103 0.37 -22.84 10.26
CA ILE A 103 0.28 -23.64 9.04
C ILE A 103 1.57 -24.45 8.92
N ALA A 104 1.43 -25.76 8.66
CA ALA A 104 2.59 -26.62 8.43
C ALA A 104 3.24 -26.28 7.08
N ASP A 105 4.57 -26.25 7.06
CA ASP A 105 5.31 -26.11 5.80
C ASP A 105 5.03 -27.34 4.92
N SER A 106 4.53 -27.09 3.72
CA SER A 106 4.23 -28.10 2.70
C SER A 106 5.48 -28.80 2.12
N GLY A 107 6.69 -28.51 2.61
CA GLY A 107 7.94 -29.10 2.14
C GLY A 107 8.45 -28.50 0.82
N GLY A 108 7.89 -27.35 0.41
CA GLY A 108 8.27 -26.64 -0.82
C GLY A 108 9.33 -25.55 -0.62
N CYS A 109 9.70 -25.25 0.63
CA CYS A 109 10.78 -24.32 0.94
C CYS A 109 12.14 -25.04 0.96
N ASP A 110 13.18 -24.34 0.51
CA ASP A 110 14.54 -24.86 0.46
C ASP A 110 15.06 -25.12 1.88
N PRO A 111 15.63 -26.29 2.20
CA PRO A 111 16.24 -26.56 3.50
C PRO A 111 17.35 -25.56 3.89
N ALA A 112 18.02 -24.95 2.91
CA ALA A 112 19.04 -23.94 3.14
C ALA A 112 18.47 -22.56 3.50
N ALA A 113 17.19 -22.31 3.20
CA ALA A 113 16.49 -21.04 3.50
C ALA A 113 15.03 -21.32 3.90
N PRO A 114 14.79 -21.95 5.06
CA PRO A 114 13.46 -22.33 5.50
C PRO A 114 12.57 -21.11 5.75
N CYS A 115 11.31 -21.22 5.33
CA CYS A 115 10.30 -20.15 5.47
C CYS A 115 9.76 -20.01 6.91
N THR A 116 10.18 -20.89 7.81
CA THR A 116 9.77 -20.93 9.22
C THR A 116 10.78 -20.28 10.16
N VAL A 117 11.97 -19.91 9.65
CA VAL A 117 13.03 -19.34 10.48
C VAL A 117 12.93 -17.81 10.50
N ASN A 118 12.87 -17.27 11.71
CA ASN A 118 13.00 -15.84 11.96
C ASN A 118 14.48 -15.45 12.07
N TRP A 119 15.05 -14.90 11.00
CA TRP A 119 16.44 -14.43 11.00
C TRP A 119 16.66 -13.26 11.98
N LEU A 120 15.63 -12.47 12.28
CA LEU A 120 15.72 -11.32 13.18
C LEU A 120 15.70 -11.69 14.68
N ASP A 121 15.33 -12.93 15.01
CA ASP A 121 15.44 -13.43 16.39
C ASP A 121 16.91 -13.42 16.86
N SER A 122 17.84 -13.74 15.95
CA SER A 122 19.28 -13.66 16.19
C SER A 122 19.80 -12.24 16.47
N LEU A 123 19.04 -11.20 16.08
CA LEU A 123 19.35 -9.80 16.33
C LEU A 123 18.66 -9.25 17.59
N GLY A 124 17.95 -10.09 18.36
CA GLY A 124 17.31 -9.72 19.64
C GLY A 124 15.96 -9.02 19.51
N VAL A 125 15.32 -9.06 18.33
CA VAL A 125 13.99 -8.49 18.06
C VAL A 125 13.00 -9.57 17.62
N PRO A 126 12.56 -10.48 18.53
CA PRO A 126 11.72 -11.62 18.18
C PRO A 126 10.32 -11.21 17.66
N PHE A 127 9.83 -10.04 18.05
CA PHE A 127 8.49 -9.55 17.66
C PHE A 127 8.42 -8.95 16.26
N ILE A 128 9.56 -8.57 15.66
CA ILE A 128 9.60 -7.96 14.33
C ILE A 128 10.15 -8.99 13.37
N THR A 129 9.25 -9.56 12.58
CA THR A 129 9.62 -10.49 11.52
C THR A 129 9.66 -9.75 10.18
N ILE A 130 10.50 -10.23 9.25
CA ILE A 130 10.59 -9.69 7.89
C ILE A 130 9.21 -9.61 7.22
N PRO A 131 8.37 -10.66 7.23
CA PRO A 131 7.05 -10.57 6.62
C PRO A 131 6.09 -9.63 7.36
N PHE A 132 6.28 -9.40 8.67
CA PHE A 132 5.46 -8.44 9.41
C PHE A 132 5.74 -7.01 8.96
N MET A 133 7.02 -6.67 8.77
CA MET A 133 7.40 -5.36 8.22
C MET A 133 6.83 -5.16 6.81
N ALA A 134 6.92 -6.18 5.95
CA ALA A 134 6.35 -6.12 4.61
C ALA A 134 4.82 -5.92 4.64
N LEU A 135 4.11 -6.62 5.53
CA LEU A 135 2.67 -6.47 5.73
C LEU A 135 2.31 -5.02 6.09
N CYS A 136 3.03 -4.43 7.06
CA CYS A 136 2.83 -3.04 7.46
C CYS A 136 2.98 -2.06 6.28
N CYS A 137 4.01 -2.25 5.44
CA CYS A 137 4.22 -1.42 4.25
C CYS A 137 3.08 -1.56 3.23
N PHE A 138 2.66 -2.80 2.91
CA PHE A 138 1.56 -3.04 1.97
C PHE A 138 0.22 -2.47 2.47
N VAL A 139 -0.08 -2.65 3.75
CA VAL A 139 -1.29 -2.10 4.38
C VAL A 139 -1.26 -0.57 4.36
N PHE A 140 -0.11 0.04 4.66
CA PHE A 140 0.05 1.49 4.63
C PHE A 140 -0.15 2.08 3.22
N ILE A 141 0.49 1.48 2.20
CA ILE A 141 0.30 1.86 0.80
C ILE A 141 -1.17 1.68 0.37
N GLY A 142 -1.79 0.57 0.79
CA GLY A 142 -3.21 0.30 0.52
C GLY A 142 -4.15 1.32 1.17
N ALA A 143 -3.87 1.71 2.41
CA ALA A 143 -4.63 2.72 3.13
C ALA A 143 -4.52 4.10 2.45
N LEU A 144 -3.31 4.49 2.03
CA LEU A 144 -3.10 5.73 1.28
C LEU A 144 -3.83 5.71 -0.07
N GLY A 145 -3.77 4.61 -0.82
CA GLY A 145 -4.43 4.51 -2.11
C GLY A 145 -5.96 4.53 -2.02
N THR A 146 -6.53 3.81 -1.05
CA THR A 146 -7.98 3.82 -0.82
C THR A 146 -8.47 5.18 -0.30
N PHE A 147 -7.70 5.83 0.58
CA PHE A 147 -7.99 7.19 1.04
C PHE A 147 -7.95 8.19 -0.11
N ALA A 148 -6.90 8.16 -0.92
CA ALA A 148 -6.78 8.99 -2.11
C ALA A 148 -8.03 8.77 -2.98
N LEU A 149 -8.31 7.54 -3.42
CA LEU A 149 -9.43 7.26 -4.34
C LEU A 149 -10.78 7.77 -3.83
N ARG A 150 -11.09 7.62 -2.53
CA ARG A 150 -12.35 8.07 -1.92
C ARG A 150 -12.47 9.58 -1.76
N ASN A 151 -11.36 10.30 -1.68
CA ASN A 151 -11.34 11.73 -1.37
C ASN A 151 -11.34 12.65 -2.59
N SER A 152 -11.12 12.16 -3.82
CA SER A 152 -11.40 13.03 -4.97
C SER A 152 -12.86 13.03 -5.29
N THR A 153 -13.41 14.23 -5.26
CA THR A 153 -14.65 14.58 -5.92
C THR A 153 -14.64 14.05 -7.36
N PRO A 154 -15.65 13.26 -7.77
CA PRO A 154 -15.74 12.80 -9.15
C PRO A 154 -15.98 14.00 -10.08
N ILE A 155 -15.25 14.04 -11.21
CA ILE A 155 -15.33 15.12 -12.23
C ILE A 155 -16.77 15.34 -12.74
N THR A 156 -17.63 14.32 -12.66
CA THR A 156 -19.06 14.43 -12.99
C THR A 156 -19.80 15.47 -12.14
N GLN A 157 -19.36 15.79 -10.92
CA GLN A 157 -19.95 16.88 -10.14
C GLN A 157 -19.56 18.28 -10.65
N ILE A 158 -18.38 18.45 -11.22
CA ILE A 158 -17.92 19.74 -11.78
C ILE A 158 -18.59 20.01 -13.13
N LEU A 159 -18.84 18.97 -13.91
CA LEU A 159 -19.56 19.09 -15.18
C LEU A 159 -21.08 19.28 -14.97
N HIS A 160 -21.65 18.77 -13.88
CA HIS A 160 -23.06 19.03 -13.56
C HIS A 160 -23.29 20.47 -13.06
N SER A 161 -22.32 21.10 -12.39
CA SER A 161 -22.38 22.54 -12.04
C SER A 161 -22.03 23.46 -13.22
N SER A 162 -22.32 23.04 -14.46
CA SER A 162 -22.06 23.85 -15.65
C SER A 162 -22.77 25.22 -15.55
N PRO A 163 -22.25 26.28 -16.22
CA PRO A 163 -22.79 27.64 -16.16
C PRO A 163 -24.29 27.79 -16.48
N VAL A 164 -24.91 26.77 -17.09
CA VAL A 164 -26.33 26.76 -17.48
C VAL A 164 -27.25 26.76 -16.26
N GLU A 165 -26.90 26.06 -15.18
CA GLU A 165 -27.73 26.03 -13.95
C GLU A 165 -27.70 27.38 -13.22
N PHE A 166 -26.55 28.07 -13.23
CA PHE A 166 -26.42 29.42 -12.68
C PHE A 166 -27.26 30.44 -13.46
N ALA A 167 -27.31 30.33 -14.79
CA ALA A 167 -28.13 31.21 -15.62
C ALA A 167 -29.64 31.00 -15.39
N HIS A 168 -30.09 29.77 -15.13
CA HIS A 168 -31.48 29.49 -14.80
C HIS A 168 -31.87 30.04 -13.42
N GLN A 169 -30.97 30.00 -12.43
CA GLN A 169 -31.22 30.54 -11.09
C GLN A 169 -31.30 32.07 -11.07
N GLU A 170 -30.48 32.78 -11.87
CA GLU A 170 -30.59 34.24 -12.02
C GLU A 170 -31.88 34.66 -12.74
N ALA A 171 -32.37 33.86 -13.69
CA ALA A 171 -33.61 34.15 -14.41
C ALA A 171 -34.87 34.01 -13.54
N GLU A 172 -34.88 33.09 -12.57
CA GLU A 172 -36.02 32.90 -11.65
C GLU A 172 -36.04 33.89 -10.48
N GLN A 173 -34.90 34.50 -10.11
CA GLN A 173 -34.85 35.53 -9.05
C GLN A 173 -35.33 36.93 -9.50
N HIS A 174 -35.64 37.11 -10.78
CA HIS A 174 -36.09 38.38 -11.36
C HIS A 174 -37.55 38.36 -11.86
N VAL A 175 -38.36 37.37 -11.46
CA VAL A 175 -39.82 37.31 -11.67
C VAL A 175 -40.53 37.43 -10.32
#